data_AF-A0AA89BYX2-F1
#
_entry.id   AF-A0AA89BYX2-F1
#
_cell.length_a   1.000
_cell.length_b   1.000
_cell.length_c   1.000
_cell.angle_alpha   90.00
_cell.angle_beta   90.00
_cell.angle_gamma   90.00
#
_symmetry.space_group_name_H-M   'P 1'
#
loop_
_entity.id
_entity.type
_entity.pdbx_description
1 polymer ?
#
loop_
_entity_poly.entity_id
_entity_poly.type
_entity_poly.pdbx_seq_one_letter_code
_entity_poly.pdbx_strand_id
1 'polypeptide(L)'
;MLPQNQMQNYVESRLTSLHNLGSTAVSNSRDKFVAFFVGALVVFSLPYLHIGVFYRLIWVPDKPKIDRISCTCNCFDTVFRGSYENPGNIPYKHVYFNATWQTSRIWLFTVIFILLGYESIKYLIPLIRRNQIRSSMLFLYVVNLYPNYYSWWSYFSYYNEDFYTYFKHHMLFTVTEIVATCLVLNMCDIRNEIQSWKMIAISSINLMHILVSGMDQFITHVIQGRGTNFQNARDLGLMIPDFLHVIVPILCLLMYARGKDIRLNELCYKEEIMLSGVFVTLCTLLGRLM
;
A
#
# COMPACT_ATOMS: atom_id res chain seq x y z
N MET A 1 39.98 30.55 -10.56
CA MET A 1 39.33 29.39 -11.21
C MET A 1 39.66 28.17 -10.38
N LEU A 2 38.68 27.63 -9.64
CA LEU A 2 38.86 26.34 -8.94
C LEU A 2 39.10 25.26 -10.01
N PRO A 3 40.12 24.39 -9.86
CA PRO A 3 40.39 23.37 -10.86
C PRO A 3 39.17 22.47 -10.98
N GLN A 4 38.68 22.28 -12.20
CA GLN A 4 37.46 21.55 -12.55
C GLN A 4 37.38 20.15 -11.90
N ASN A 5 38.54 19.54 -11.62
CA ASN A 5 38.66 18.25 -10.92
C ASN A 5 38.32 18.29 -9.42
N GLN A 6 38.47 19.42 -8.71
CA GLN A 6 38.17 19.46 -7.27
C GLN A 6 36.68 19.37 -6.98
N MET A 7 35.85 20.03 -7.80
CA MET A 7 34.40 19.98 -7.65
C MET A 7 33.85 18.60 -8.04
N GLN A 8 34.37 17.99 -9.10
CA GLN A 8 34.02 16.62 -9.46
C GLN A 8 34.41 15.61 -8.37
N ASN A 9 35.64 15.69 -7.84
CA ASN A 9 36.09 14.82 -6.76
C ASN A 9 35.31 15.04 -5.47
N TYR A 10 34.90 16.27 -5.17
CA TYR A 10 34.05 16.58 -4.01
C TYR A 10 32.65 16.01 -4.18
N VAL A 11 32.05 16.15 -5.38
CA VAL A 11 30.73 15.61 -5.70
C VAL A 11 30.76 14.08 -5.70
N GLU A 12 31.74 13.45 -6.32
CA GLU A 12 31.93 11.99 -6.27
C GLU A 12 32.15 11.51 -4.83
N SER A 13 33.04 12.16 -4.07
CA SER A 13 33.26 11.84 -2.65
C SER A 13 31.98 11.96 -1.83
N ARG A 14 31.17 13.01 -2.06
CA ARG A 14 29.89 13.17 -1.38
C ARG A 14 28.84 12.17 -1.82
N LEU A 15 28.75 11.87 -3.10
CA LEU A 15 27.83 10.85 -3.63
C LEU A 15 28.22 9.46 -3.17
N THR A 16 29.51 9.13 -3.14
CA THR A 16 30.04 7.88 -2.60
C THR A 16 29.88 7.82 -1.08
N SER A 17 30.06 8.93 -0.35
CA SER A 17 29.79 9.00 1.09
C SER A 17 28.31 8.82 1.40
N LEU A 18 27.41 9.47 0.65
CA LEU A 18 25.96 9.32 0.78
C LEU A 18 25.50 7.92 0.36
N HIS A 19 26.08 7.39 -0.73
CA HIS A 19 25.90 6.01 -1.15
C HIS A 19 26.37 5.05 -0.08
N ASN A 20 27.52 5.28 0.57
CA ASN A 20 28.09 4.43 1.62
C ASN A 20 27.37 4.58 2.97
N LEU A 21 26.85 5.77 3.29
CA LEU A 21 26.00 6.01 4.46
C LEU A 21 24.63 5.35 4.27
N GLY A 22 24.03 5.48 3.09
CA GLY A 22 22.85 4.72 2.67
C GLY A 22 23.14 3.21 2.56
N SER A 23 24.34 2.85 2.11
CA SER A 23 24.86 1.49 1.99
C SER A 23 25.54 1.01 3.26
N THR A 24 25.37 1.65 4.43
CA THR A 24 25.51 0.88 5.68
C THR A 24 24.46 -0.24 5.73
N ALA A 25 23.45 -0.19 4.84
CA ALA A 25 22.78 -1.35 4.27
C ALA A 25 23.67 -2.18 3.31
N VAL A 26 24.96 -2.43 3.63
CA VAL A 26 25.70 -3.56 3.04
C VAL A 26 25.01 -4.77 3.62
N SER A 27 23.94 -5.18 2.94
CA SER A 27 23.31 -6.46 3.12
C SER A 27 24.42 -7.47 2.89
N ASN A 28 24.81 -8.16 3.97
CA ASN A 28 25.76 -9.25 3.84
C ASN A 28 25.15 -10.27 2.86
N SER A 29 25.90 -11.14 2.20
CA SER A 29 25.31 -12.09 1.22
C SER A 29 24.14 -12.89 1.83
N ARG A 30 24.20 -13.16 3.13
CA ARG A 30 23.11 -13.73 3.93
C ARG A 30 21.86 -12.84 4.00
N ASP A 31 21.99 -11.54 4.17
CA ASP A 31 20.84 -10.60 4.18
C ASP A 31 20.17 -10.53 2.81
N LYS A 32 20.96 -10.53 1.73
CA LYS A 32 20.43 -10.58 0.35
C LYS A 32 19.65 -11.86 0.09
N PHE A 33 20.21 -13.00 0.53
CA PHE A 33 19.54 -14.30 0.43
C PHE A 33 18.24 -14.30 1.22
N VAL A 34 18.27 -13.91 2.50
CA VAL A 34 17.07 -13.83 3.34
C VAL A 34 16.03 -12.89 2.74
N ALA A 35 16.44 -11.71 2.25
CA ALA A 35 15.55 -10.76 1.59
C ALA A 35 14.88 -11.35 0.34
N PHE A 36 15.63 -12.12 -0.47
CA PHE A 36 15.06 -12.83 -1.62
C PHE A 36 13.99 -13.82 -1.20
N PHE A 37 14.27 -14.72 -0.26
CA PHE A 37 13.30 -15.73 0.16
C PHE A 37 12.08 -15.11 0.86
N VAL A 38 12.28 -14.15 1.76
CA VAL A 38 11.18 -13.48 2.45
C VAL A 38 10.36 -12.63 1.48
N GLY A 39 11.00 -11.87 0.59
CA GLY A 39 10.31 -11.08 -0.42
C GLY A 39 9.48 -11.94 -1.36
N ALA A 40 10.05 -13.04 -1.87
CA ALA A 40 9.34 -14.01 -2.69
C ALA A 40 8.16 -14.65 -1.94
N LEU A 41 8.36 -15.02 -0.68
CA LEU A 41 7.32 -15.60 0.17
C LEU A 41 6.16 -14.62 0.39
N VAL A 42 6.46 -13.36 0.72
CA VAL A 42 5.43 -12.31 0.92
C VAL A 42 4.62 -12.12 -0.36
N VAL A 43 5.29 -11.86 -1.49
CA VAL A 43 4.62 -11.66 -2.79
C VAL A 43 3.77 -12.87 -3.18
N PHE A 44 4.26 -14.09 -2.96
CA PHE A 44 3.51 -15.32 -3.27
C PHE A 44 2.32 -15.55 -2.32
N SER A 45 2.50 -15.22 -1.04
CA SER A 45 1.46 -15.43 -0.01
C SER A 45 0.28 -14.47 -0.14
N LEU A 46 0.50 -13.24 -0.61
CA LEU A 46 -0.56 -12.22 -0.68
C LEU A 46 -1.77 -12.65 -1.54
N PRO A 47 -1.61 -13.13 -2.79
CA PRO A 47 -2.72 -13.66 -3.56
C PRO A 47 -3.41 -14.86 -2.92
N TYR A 48 -2.64 -15.76 -2.29
CA TYR A 48 -3.18 -16.93 -1.62
C TYR A 48 -4.03 -16.54 -0.41
N LEU A 49 -3.56 -15.60 0.42
CA LEU A 49 -4.31 -15.08 1.56
C LEU A 49 -5.58 -14.37 1.07
N HIS A 50 -5.47 -13.51 0.07
CA HIS A 50 -6.61 -12.79 -0.49
C HIS A 50 -7.70 -13.71 -1.04
N ILE A 51 -7.35 -14.59 -1.99
CA ILE A 51 -8.32 -15.43 -2.69
C ILE A 51 -8.68 -16.67 -1.87
N GLY A 52 -7.67 -17.34 -1.32
CA GLY A 52 -7.83 -18.63 -0.64
C GLY A 52 -8.42 -18.52 0.76
N VAL A 53 -8.14 -17.43 1.47
CA VAL A 53 -8.61 -17.20 2.85
C VAL A 53 -9.73 -16.16 2.86
N PHE A 54 -9.45 -14.91 2.48
CA PHE A 54 -10.43 -13.83 2.61
C PHE A 54 -11.66 -14.04 1.71
N TYR A 55 -11.45 -14.25 0.41
CA TYR A 55 -12.58 -14.37 -0.52
C TYR A 55 -13.40 -15.63 -0.24
N ARG A 56 -12.71 -16.76 -0.05
CA ARG A 56 -13.38 -18.05 0.13
C ARG A 56 -14.06 -18.19 1.49
N LEU A 57 -13.42 -17.78 2.58
CA LEU A 57 -13.94 -18.03 3.93
C LEU A 57 -14.78 -16.88 4.48
N ILE A 58 -14.50 -15.65 4.06
CA ILE A 58 -15.15 -14.46 4.62
C ILE A 58 -16.14 -13.86 3.61
N TRP A 59 -15.78 -13.76 2.34
CA TRP A 59 -16.65 -13.10 1.35
C TRP A 59 -17.77 -14.00 0.83
N VAL A 60 -17.46 -15.28 0.55
CA VAL A 60 -18.42 -16.25 0.03
C VAL A 60 -18.33 -17.59 0.80
N PRO A 61 -18.67 -17.60 2.11
CA PRO A 61 -18.45 -18.77 2.98
C PRO A 61 -19.19 -20.03 2.52
N ASP A 62 -20.39 -19.89 1.95
CA ASP A 62 -21.27 -21.01 1.59
C ASP A 62 -21.15 -21.43 0.12
N LYS A 63 -19.97 -21.25 -0.47
CA LYS A 63 -19.78 -21.52 -1.88
C LYS A 63 -19.78 -23.03 -2.18
N PRO A 64 -20.65 -23.54 -3.08
CA PRO A 64 -20.60 -24.93 -3.52
C PRO A 64 -19.30 -25.24 -4.28
N LYS A 65 -18.84 -26.49 -4.19
CA LYS A 65 -17.66 -26.97 -4.92
C LYS A 65 -17.93 -26.93 -6.42
N ILE A 66 -17.00 -26.37 -7.18
CA ILE A 66 -17.08 -26.31 -8.64
C ILE A 66 -16.85 -27.72 -9.18
N ASP A 67 -17.84 -28.24 -9.91
CA ASP A 67 -17.67 -29.47 -10.68
C ASP A 67 -16.75 -29.17 -11.86
N ARG A 68 -15.56 -29.77 -11.88
CA ARG A 68 -14.58 -29.58 -12.95
C ARG A 68 -14.77 -30.55 -14.12
N ILE A 69 -15.64 -31.55 -13.97
CA ILE A 69 -15.74 -32.72 -14.86
C ILE A 69 -16.92 -32.59 -15.80
N SER A 70 -18.11 -32.25 -15.28
CA SER A 70 -19.35 -32.19 -16.07
C SER A 70 -19.69 -30.80 -16.60
N CYS A 71 -18.88 -29.82 -16.26
CA CYS A 71 -19.29 -28.44 -16.35
C CYS A 71 -19.30 -27.93 -17.80
N THR A 72 -20.49 -27.48 -18.19
CA THR A 72 -20.82 -26.96 -19.51
C THR A 72 -21.16 -25.47 -19.38
N CYS A 73 -22.18 -25.05 -18.63
CA CYS A 73 -22.60 -23.63 -18.56
C CYS A 73 -22.18 -22.81 -17.30
N ASN A 74 -21.62 -23.43 -16.25
CA ASN A 74 -21.34 -22.76 -14.94
C ASN A 74 -19.92 -23.02 -14.41
N CYS A 75 -18.91 -22.92 -15.27
CA CYS A 75 -17.54 -23.34 -14.96
C CYS A 75 -16.68 -22.21 -14.44
N PHE A 76 -17.29 -21.07 -14.17
CA PHE A 76 -16.63 -19.99 -13.48
C PHE A 76 -16.70 -20.28 -12.00
N ASP A 77 -15.58 -20.07 -11.29
CA ASP A 77 -15.60 -20.24 -9.84
C ASP A 77 -16.73 -19.39 -9.27
N THR A 78 -16.93 -18.17 -9.75
CA THR A 78 -17.88 -17.14 -9.27
C THR A 78 -17.43 -16.40 -8.02
N VAL A 79 -16.32 -16.81 -7.37
CA VAL A 79 -15.73 -16.06 -6.24
C VAL A 79 -15.37 -14.62 -6.67
N PHE A 80 -14.98 -14.43 -7.93
CA PHE A 80 -14.58 -13.12 -8.46
C PHE A 80 -15.75 -12.32 -9.05
N ARG A 81 -16.60 -12.91 -9.91
CA ARG A 81 -17.66 -12.15 -10.63
C ARG A 81 -18.82 -12.97 -11.22
N GLY A 82 -18.90 -14.27 -10.94
CA GLY A 82 -19.71 -15.19 -11.75
C GLY A 82 -21.24 -15.10 -11.61
N SER A 83 -21.75 -14.03 -10.99
CA SER A 83 -23.17 -13.67 -11.00
C SER A 83 -23.57 -12.74 -12.15
N TYR A 84 -22.62 -12.18 -12.92
CA TYR A 84 -22.91 -11.13 -13.93
C TYR A 84 -22.65 -11.53 -15.38
N GLU A 85 -21.99 -12.65 -15.63
CA GLU A 85 -21.72 -13.15 -16.97
C GLU A 85 -22.53 -14.43 -17.17
N ASN A 86 -23.25 -14.53 -18.29
CA ASN A 86 -23.85 -15.77 -18.79
C ASN A 86 -22.90 -16.32 -19.85
N PRO A 87 -21.89 -17.15 -19.50
CA PRO A 87 -21.06 -17.76 -20.50
C PRO A 87 -21.81 -19.01 -21.01
N GLY A 88 -21.74 -19.27 -22.31
CA GLY A 88 -22.20 -20.56 -22.85
C GLY A 88 -21.31 -21.72 -22.39
N ASN A 89 -21.10 -22.72 -23.25
CA ASN A 89 -20.23 -23.84 -22.92
C ASN A 89 -18.74 -23.48 -22.92
N ILE A 90 -18.16 -23.22 -21.75
CA ILE A 90 -16.74 -22.89 -21.63
C ILE A 90 -16.10 -23.74 -20.52
N PRO A 91 -14.98 -24.46 -20.78
CA PRO A 91 -14.26 -25.19 -19.73
C PRO A 91 -13.71 -24.26 -18.65
N TYR A 92 -13.41 -24.81 -17.46
CA TYR A 92 -12.84 -24.06 -16.33
C TYR A 92 -11.51 -23.38 -16.72
N LYS A 93 -11.41 -22.07 -16.50
CA LYS A 93 -10.20 -21.28 -16.79
C LYS A 93 -9.64 -20.69 -15.50
N HIS A 94 -8.33 -20.73 -15.33
CA HIS A 94 -7.65 -20.17 -14.16
C HIS A 94 -7.40 -18.65 -14.29
N VAL A 95 -6.96 -18.19 -15.47
CA VAL A 95 -6.85 -16.77 -15.88
C VAL A 95 -6.90 -16.74 -17.42
N TYR A 96 -7.47 -15.70 -18.03
CA TYR A 96 -7.49 -15.51 -19.50
C TYR A 96 -6.65 -14.27 -19.86
N PHE A 97 -5.78 -14.37 -20.87
CA PHE A 97 -5.03 -13.23 -21.39
C PHE A 97 -5.17 -13.17 -22.91
N ASN A 98 -5.58 -12.02 -23.44
CA ASN A 98 -5.48 -11.71 -24.87
C ASN A 98 -4.15 -11.01 -25.14
N ALA A 99 -3.55 -11.18 -26.32
CA ALA A 99 -2.36 -10.43 -26.72
C ALA A 99 -2.71 -8.97 -27.11
N THR A 100 -3.16 -8.18 -26.14
CA THR A 100 -3.59 -6.78 -26.33
C THR A 100 -2.74 -5.82 -25.49
N TRP A 101 -2.89 -4.53 -25.78
CA TRP A 101 -2.24 -3.48 -24.99
C TRP A 101 -2.66 -3.48 -23.52
N GLN A 102 -3.87 -3.94 -23.20
CA GLN A 102 -4.33 -4.08 -21.82
C GLN A 102 -3.53 -5.14 -21.07
N THR A 103 -3.26 -6.27 -21.70
CA THR A 103 -2.41 -7.32 -21.12
C THR A 103 -0.99 -6.82 -20.84
N SER A 104 -0.41 -6.01 -21.72
CA SER A 104 0.89 -5.38 -21.41
C SER A 104 0.83 -4.41 -20.23
N ARG A 105 -0.27 -3.66 -20.07
CA ARG A 105 -0.48 -2.78 -18.90
C ARG A 105 -0.59 -3.57 -17.61
N ILE A 106 -1.34 -4.68 -17.61
CA ILE A 106 -1.45 -5.60 -16.47
C ILE A 106 -0.06 -6.12 -16.06
N TRP A 107 0.73 -6.57 -17.03
CA TRP A 107 2.09 -7.07 -16.76
C TRP A 107 3.01 -5.99 -16.22
N LEU A 108 3.04 -4.81 -16.85
CA LEU A 108 3.86 -3.69 -16.39
C LEU A 108 3.52 -3.30 -14.95
N PHE A 109 2.23 -3.14 -14.67
CA PHE A 109 1.75 -2.75 -13.34
C PHE A 109 2.06 -3.82 -12.29
N THR A 110 1.88 -5.10 -12.65
CA THR A 110 2.22 -6.24 -11.77
C THR A 110 3.71 -6.28 -11.45
N VAL A 111 4.58 -6.11 -12.45
CA VAL A 111 6.03 -6.08 -12.24
C VAL A 111 6.44 -4.92 -11.33
N ILE A 112 5.89 -3.72 -11.54
CA ILE A 112 6.16 -2.56 -10.69
C ILE A 112 5.79 -2.84 -9.23
N PHE A 113 4.58 -3.37 -8.97
CA PHE A 113 4.15 -3.69 -7.59
C PHE A 113 5.00 -4.78 -6.93
N ILE A 114 5.38 -5.82 -7.69
CA ILE A 114 6.28 -6.87 -7.19
C ILE A 114 7.65 -6.28 -6.84
N LEU A 115 8.20 -5.42 -7.69
CA LEU A 115 9.51 -4.78 -7.44
C LEU A 115 9.47 -3.84 -6.24
N LEU A 116 8.42 -3.03 -6.10
CA LEU A 116 8.23 -2.15 -4.93
C LEU A 116 8.10 -2.97 -3.64
N GLY A 117 7.29 -4.03 -3.66
CA GLY A 117 7.16 -4.97 -2.55
C GLY A 117 8.51 -5.61 -2.19
N TYR A 118 9.22 -6.14 -3.18
CA TYR A 118 10.54 -6.75 -2.97
C TYR A 118 11.56 -5.77 -2.40
N GLU A 119 11.69 -4.57 -2.96
CA GLU A 119 12.66 -3.57 -2.47
C GLU A 119 12.31 -3.10 -1.06
N SER A 120 11.03 -2.99 -0.71
CA SER A 120 10.62 -2.66 0.67
C SER A 120 11.01 -3.75 1.68
N ILE A 121 10.83 -5.04 1.34
CA ILE A 121 11.27 -6.15 2.19
C ILE A 121 12.79 -6.19 2.29
N LYS A 122 13.50 -6.04 1.17
CA LYS A 122 14.96 -6.00 1.12
C LYS A 122 15.53 -4.87 1.99
N TYR A 123 14.85 -3.74 2.08
CA TYR A 123 15.18 -2.65 3.00
C TYR A 123 14.93 -3.02 4.47
N LEU A 124 13.81 -3.68 4.79
CA LEU A 124 13.43 -4.00 6.17
C LEU A 124 14.27 -5.11 6.81
N ILE A 125 14.69 -6.13 6.05
CA ILE A 125 15.44 -7.28 6.57
C ILE A 125 16.69 -6.90 7.37
N PRO A 126 17.63 -6.09 6.86
CA PRO A 126 18.80 -5.69 7.65
C PRO A 126 18.42 -4.87 8.89
N LEU A 127 17.36 -4.05 8.84
CA LEU A 127 16.89 -3.28 9.99
C LEU A 127 16.38 -4.20 11.11
N ILE A 128 15.56 -5.19 10.76
CA ILE A 128 15.03 -6.20 11.69
C ILE A 128 16.18 -6.98 12.32
N ARG A 129 17.11 -7.49 11.49
CA ARG A 129 18.22 -8.32 11.97
C ARG A 129 19.18 -7.60 12.90
N ARG A 130 19.33 -6.29 12.74
CA ARG A 130 20.20 -5.44 13.57
C ARG A 130 19.46 -4.80 14.74
N ASN A 131 18.17 -5.13 14.92
CA ASN A 131 17.30 -4.52 15.91
C ASN A 131 17.30 -2.97 15.84
N GLN A 132 17.39 -2.43 14.62
CA GLN A 132 17.38 -0.99 14.33
C GLN A 132 15.99 -0.55 13.82
N ILE A 133 14.95 -1.35 14.11
CA ILE A 133 13.62 -1.12 13.57
C ILE A 133 12.69 -0.49 14.60
N ARG A 134 11.98 0.56 14.19
CA ARG A 134 10.94 1.21 14.97
C ARG A 134 9.64 0.42 14.81
N SER A 135 9.30 -0.40 15.81
CA SER A 135 8.19 -1.36 15.74
C SER A 135 6.83 -0.71 15.43
N SER A 136 6.58 0.51 15.90
CA SER A 136 5.34 1.22 15.58
C SER A 136 5.17 1.49 14.08
N MET A 137 6.27 1.83 13.39
CA MET A 137 6.27 2.10 11.95
C MET A 137 6.26 0.80 11.15
N LEU A 138 6.93 -0.25 11.63
CA LEU A 138 6.82 -1.57 11.02
C LEU A 138 5.38 -2.09 11.09
N PHE A 139 4.69 -1.90 12.22
CA PHE A 139 3.28 -2.26 12.36
C PHE A 139 2.42 -1.53 11.34
N LEU A 140 2.61 -0.21 11.17
CA LEU A 140 1.93 0.57 10.13
C LEU A 140 2.20 0.02 8.72
N TYR A 141 3.45 -0.27 8.39
CA TYR A 141 3.80 -0.88 7.11
C TYR A 141 3.08 -2.22 6.89
N VAL A 142 3.03 -3.09 7.91
CA VAL A 142 2.39 -4.41 7.80
C VAL A 142 0.88 -4.29 7.57
N VAL A 143 0.19 -3.42 8.32
CA VAL A 143 -1.26 -3.21 8.09
C VAL A 143 -1.53 -2.57 6.73
N ASN A 144 -0.56 -1.82 6.19
CA ASN A 144 -0.69 -1.21 4.86
C ASN A 144 -0.43 -2.15 3.68
N LEU A 145 0.00 -3.39 3.93
CA LEU A 145 0.17 -4.38 2.85
C LEU A 145 -1.15 -4.68 2.15
N TYR A 146 -2.26 -4.73 2.91
CA TYR A 146 -3.58 -5.03 2.35
C TYR A 146 -4.09 -3.93 1.41
N PRO A 147 -4.13 -2.63 1.79
CA PRO A 147 -4.52 -1.56 0.86
C PRO A 147 -3.68 -1.52 -0.41
N ASN A 148 -2.35 -1.59 -0.31
CA ASN A 148 -1.46 -1.58 -1.47
C ASN A 148 -1.72 -2.79 -2.40
N TYR A 149 -1.90 -3.98 -1.82
CA TYR A 149 -2.25 -5.17 -2.58
C TYR A 149 -3.63 -5.06 -3.24
N TYR A 150 -4.63 -4.52 -2.52
CA TYR A 150 -5.98 -4.30 -3.02
C TYR A 150 -5.98 -3.32 -4.21
N SER A 151 -5.16 -2.27 -4.17
CA SER A 151 -4.96 -1.38 -5.30
C SER A 151 -4.44 -2.12 -6.53
N TRP A 152 -3.36 -2.90 -6.38
CA TRP A 152 -2.86 -3.75 -7.48
C TRP A 152 -3.93 -4.67 -8.05
N TRP A 153 -4.64 -5.37 -7.19
CA TRP A 153 -5.70 -6.30 -7.59
C TRP A 153 -6.83 -5.59 -8.35
N SER A 154 -7.18 -4.37 -7.92
CA SER A 154 -8.21 -3.57 -8.58
C SER A 154 -7.77 -3.11 -9.96
N TYR A 155 -6.53 -2.67 -10.14
CA TYR A 155 -6.01 -2.34 -11.46
C TYR A 155 -5.91 -3.53 -12.39
N PHE A 156 -5.45 -4.68 -11.87
CA PHE A 156 -5.49 -5.94 -12.61
C PHE A 156 -6.90 -6.18 -13.16
N SER A 157 -7.91 -6.01 -12.31
CA SER A 157 -9.33 -6.21 -12.68
C SER A 157 -9.82 -5.17 -13.69
N TYR A 158 -9.52 -3.87 -13.48
CA TYR A 158 -9.94 -2.79 -14.38
C TYR A 158 -9.42 -2.98 -15.81
N TYR A 159 -8.13 -3.34 -15.95
CA TYR A 159 -7.55 -3.59 -17.26
C TYR A 159 -8.03 -4.91 -17.88
N ASN A 160 -8.26 -5.94 -17.06
CA ASN A 160 -8.71 -7.23 -17.56
C ASN A 160 -10.17 -7.17 -18.08
N GLU A 161 -10.98 -6.29 -17.50
CA GLU A 161 -12.42 -6.17 -17.79
C GLU A 161 -12.76 -4.92 -18.62
N ASP A 162 -11.78 -4.09 -18.96
CA ASP A 162 -11.98 -2.76 -19.53
C ASP A 162 -13.00 -1.90 -18.75
N PHE A 163 -12.96 -2.01 -17.41
CA PHE A 163 -13.85 -1.32 -16.49
C PHE A 163 -13.13 -0.20 -15.75
N TYR A 164 -13.38 1.06 -16.13
CA TYR A 164 -12.60 2.22 -15.67
C TYR A 164 -13.38 3.22 -14.80
N THR A 165 -14.62 2.91 -14.42
CA THR A 165 -15.51 3.84 -13.69
C THR A 165 -14.86 4.38 -12.41
N TYR A 166 -14.19 3.53 -11.64
CA TYR A 166 -13.54 3.92 -10.39
C TYR A 166 -12.03 4.16 -10.52
N PHE A 167 -11.49 4.12 -11.76
CA PHE A 167 -10.05 4.11 -11.99
C PHE A 167 -9.37 5.39 -11.48
N LYS A 168 -9.97 6.55 -11.78
CA LYS A 168 -9.42 7.86 -11.41
C LYS A 168 -9.37 8.04 -9.90
N HIS A 169 -10.50 7.78 -9.24
CA HIS A 169 -10.61 7.82 -7.78
C HIS A 169 -9.58 6.88 -7.14
N HIS A 170 -9.48 5.64 -7.60
CA HIS A 170 -8.51 4.67 -7.08
C HIS A 170 -7.04 5.09 -7.34
N MET A 171 -6.78 5.83 -8.43
CA MET A 171 -5.45 6.36 -8.73
C MET A 171 -5.00 7.42 -7.75
N LEU A 172 -5.90 8.29 -7.31
CA LEU A 172 -5.60 9.24 -6.25
C LEU A 172 -5.14 8.48 -4.99
N PHE A 173 -5.97 7.56 -4.51
CA PHE A 173 -5.69 6.74 -3.32
C PHE A 173 -4.39 5.95 -3.45
N THR A 174 -4.16 5.28 -4.58
CA THR A 174 -2.97 4.45 -4.77
C THR A 174 -1.69 5.28 -4.74
N VAL A 175 -1.68 6.45 -5.39
CA VAL A 175 -0.51 7.33 -5.41
C VAL A 175 -0.22 7.86 -4.01
N THR A 176 -1.25 8.35 -3.31
CA THR A 176 -1.08 8.86 -1.94
C THR A 176 -0.69 7.76 -0.96
N GLU A 177 -1.22 6.54 -1.13
CA GLU A 177 -0.87 5.37 -0.32
C GLU A 177 0.59 4.96 -0.51
N ILE A 178 1.10 4.97 -1.73
CA ILE A 178 2.51 4.70 -2.02
C ILE A 178 3.39 5.75 -1.35
N VAL A 179 3.00 7.04 -1.39
CA VAL A 179 3.73 8.13 -0.73
C VAL A 179 3.74 7.91 0.80
N ALA A 180 2.59 7.63 1.41
CA ALA A 180 2.51 7.32 2.83
C ALA A 180 3.36 6.11 3.21
N THR A 181 3.31 5.04 2.41
CA THR A 181 4.12 3.82 2.58
C THR A 181 5.62 4.14 2.53
N CYS A 182 6.07 4.97 1.58
CA CYS A 182 7.46 5.39 1.48
C CYS A 182 7.91 6.16 2.73
N LEU A 183 7.08 7.06 3.26
CA LEU A 183 7.35 7.79 4.48
C LEU A 183 7.41 6.86 5.70
N VAL A 184 6.47 5.92 5.83
CA VAL A 184 6.45 4.91 6.89
C VAL A 184 7.70 4.02 6.83
N LEU A 185 8.08 3.55 5.64
CA LEU A 185 9.31 2.77 5.44
C LEU A 185 10.55 3.56 5.83
N ASN A 186 10.65 4.83 5.44
CA ASN A 186 11.74 5.69 5.90
C ASN A 186 11.76 5.78 7.43
N MET A 187 10.59 5.96 8.06
CA MET A 187 10.45 6.00 9.51
C MET A 187 10.57 4.64 10.21
N CYS A 188 10.77 3.52 9.49
CA CYS A 188 11.06 2.24 10.13
C CYS A 188 12.48 2.18 10.71
N ASP A 189 13.45 2.95 10.20
CA ASP A 189 14.81 2.97 10.76
C ASP A 189 14.86 3.87 12.01
N ILE A 190 15.30 3.33 13.15
CA ILE A 190 15.45 4.10 14.40
C ILE A 190 16.45 5.25 14.24
N ARG A 191 17.44 5.10 13.36
CA ARG A 191 18.47 6.12 13.08
C ARG A 191 17.90 7.34 12.37
N ASN A 192 16.76 7.18 11.68
CA ASN A 192 16.03 8.32 11.16
C ASN A 192 15.26 8.98 12.30
N GLU A 193 15.63 10.23 12.61
CA GLU A 193 14.96 11.04 13.62
C GLU A 193 13.49 11.29 13.25
N ILE A 194 12.65 11.40 14.27
CA ILE A 194 11.24 11.73 14.09
C ILE A 194 11.14 13.19 13.64
N GLN A 195 10.75 13.38 12.38
CA GLN A 195 10.49 14.69 11.81
C GLN A 195 8.97 14.95 11.80
N SER A 196 8.56 16.12 12.28
CA SER A 196 7.15 16.54 12.36
C SER A 196 6.45 16.46 11.01
N TRP A 197 7.05 17.02 9.96
CA TRP A 197 6.45 17.04 8.62
C TRP A 197 6.14 15.64 8.07
N LYS A 198 6.97 14.62 8.36
CA LYS A 198 6.72 13.23 7.91
C LYS A 198 5.53 12.63 8.64
N MET A 199 5.46 12.82 9.96
CA MET A 199 4.35 12.32 10.77
C MET A 199 3.04 13.00 10.37
N ILE A 200 3.08 14.32 10.22
CA ILE A 200 1.94 15.11 9.77
C ILE A 200 1.52 14.65 8.37
N ALA A 201 2.44 14.53 7.40
CA ALA A 201 2.11 14.10 6.04
C ALA A 201 1.46 12.71 5.97
N ILE A 202 1.98 11.72 6.72
CA ILE A 202 1.35 10.40 6.83
C ILE A 202 -0.09 10.56 7.35
N SER A 203 -0.28 11.30 8.44
CA SER A 203 -1.60 11.52 9.02
C SER A 203 -2.53 12.31 8.09
N SER A 204 -2.04 13.30 7.35
CA SER A 204 -2.84 14.11 6.41
C SER A 204 -3.35 13.28 5.24
N ILE A 205 -2.51 12.42 4.66
CA ILE A 205 -2.89 11.51 3.58
C ILE A 205 -4.01 10.58 4.04
N ASN A 206 -3.82 9.92 5.17
CA ASN A 206 -4.77 8.93 5.67
C ASN A 206 -6.06 9.60 6.21
N LEU A 207 -5.96 10.82 6.75
CA LEU A 207 -7.15 11.61 7.08
C LEU A 207 -7.96 11.95 5.84
N MET A 208 -7.31 12.31 4.72
CA MET A 208 -8.00 12.52 3.45
C MET A 208 -8.69 11.23 2.97
N HIS A 209 -8.03 10.07 3.06
CA HIS A 209 -8.66 8.78 2.71
C HIS A 209 -9.91 8.49 3.55
N ILE A 210 -9.86 8.72 4.86
CA ILE A 210 -11.00 8.55 5.78
C ILE A 210 -12.16 9.47 5.37
N LEU A 211 -11.87 10.74 5.08
CA LEU A 211 -12.90 11.71 4.71
C LEU A 211 -13.56 11.35 3.38
N VAL A 212 -12.77 11.05 2.34
CA VAL A 212 -13.29 10.70 1.02
C VAL A 212 -14.06 9.37 1.07
N SER A 213 -13.46 8.32 1.64
CA SER A 213 -14.12 7.00 1.76
C SER A 213 -15.37 7.04 2.65
N GLY A 214 -15.33 7.88 3.69
CA GLY A 214 -16.46 8.16 4.57
C GLY A 214 -17.64 8.79 3.83
N MET A 215 -17.38 9.80 2.99
CA MET A 215 -18.40 10.48 2.21
C MET A 215 -19.00 9.61 1.09
N ASP A 216 -18.26 8.62 0.61
CA ASP A 216 -18.68 7.76 -0.50
C ASP A 216 -19.47 6.53 -0.05
N GLN A 217 -18.76 5.50 0.43
CA GLN A 217 -19.29 4.14 0.56
C GLN A 217 -19.31 3.65 2.01
N PHE A 218 -18.36 4.09 2.84
CA PHE A 218 -18.16 3.53 4.18
C PHE A 218 -19.36 3.78 5.11
N ILE A 219 -19.88 5.02 5.15
CA ILE A 219 -21.04 5.35 6.01
C ILE A 219 -22.26 4.53 5.58
N THR A 220 -22.54 4.44 4.29
CA THR A 220 -23.71 3.73 3.78
C THR A 220 -23.61 2.22 3.97
N HIS A 221 -22.45 1.63 3.68
CA HIS A 221 -22.30 0.18 3.78
C HIS A 221 -22.18 -0.29 5.23
N VAL A 222 -21.23 0.29 5.97
CA VAL A 222 -20.85 -0.19 7.30
C VAL A 222 -21.71 0.43 8.39
N ILE A 223 -21.80 1.76 8.45
CA ILE A 223 -22.49 2.45 9.55
C ILE A 223 -24.01 2.31 9.44
N GLN A 224 -24.57 2.51 8.24
CA GLN A 224 -26.01 2.36 7.99
C GLN A 224 -26.42 0.89 7.77
N GLY A 225 -25.46 -0.05 7.74
CA GLY A 225 -25.71 -1.48 7.59
C GLY A 225 -26.33 -1.90 6.26
N ARG A 226 -26.14 -1.10 5.20
CA ARG A 226 -26.70 -1.38 3.86
C ARG A 226 -25.75 -2.14 2.94
N GLY A 227 -24.53 -2.40 3.39
CA GLY A 227 -23.52 -3.11 2.62
C GLY A 227 -23.68 -4.63 2.71
N THR A 228 -23.35 -5.31 1.62
CA THR A 228 -23.12 -6.76 1.62
C THR A 228 -21.90 -7.13 2.46
N ASN A 229 -21.76 -8.40 2.86
CA ASN A 229 -20.61 -8.88 3.64
C ASN A 229 -19.26 -8.53 2.99
N PHE A 230 -19.18 -8.65 1.66
CA PHE A 230 -18.02 -8.25 0.89
C PHE A 230 -17.72 -6.74 1.03
N GLN A 231 -18.71 -5.89 0.78
CA GLN A 231 -18.54 -4.43 0.86
C GLN A 231 -18.09 -4.01 2.26
N ASN A 232 -18.71 -4.57 3.30
CA ASN A 232 -18.35 -4.27 4.69
C ASN A 232 -16.93 -4.72 5.03
N ALA A 233 -16.54 -5.95 4.64
CA ALA A 233 -15.20 -6.47 4.91
C ALA A 233 -14.11 -5.68 4.17
N ARG A 234 -14.36 -5.33 2.90
CA ARG A 234 -13.47 -4.47 2.11
C ARG A 234 -13.32 -3.09 2.74
N ASP A 235 -14.45 -2.46 3.07
CA ASP A 235 -14.48 -1.08 3.59
C ASP A 235 -13.79 -1.01 4.96
N LEU A 236 -13.96 -2.01 5.82
CA LEU A 236 -13.19 -2.13 7.07
C LEU A 236 -11.70 -2.37 6.81
N GLY A 237 -11.36 -3.25 5.88
CA GLY A 237 -9.96 -3.58 5.55
C GLY A 237 -9.17 -2.39 4.99
N LEU A 238 -9.83 -1.43 4.35
CA LEU A 238 -9.21 -0.19 3.86
C LEU A 238 -9.20 0.90 4.95
N MET A 239 -10.30 1.05 5.69
CA MET A 239 -10.45 2.11 6.68
C MET A 239 -9.61 1.91 7.96
N ILE A 240 -9.44 0.66 8.41
CA ILE A 240 -8.64 0.36 9.62
C ILE A 240 -7.17 0.82 9.46
N PRO A 241 -6.45 0.46 8.38
CA PRO A 241 -5.13 1.00 8.10
C PRO A 241 -5.09 2.53 8.14
N ASP A 242 -6.03 3.23 7.50
CA ASP A 242 -6.05 4.69 7.49
C ASP A 242 -6.14 5.27 8.91
N PHE A 243 -7.05 4.77 9.74
CA PHE A 243 -7.16 5.21 11.14
C PHE A 243 -5.86 4.99 11.92
N LEU A 244 -5.22 3.85 11.74
CA LEU A 244 -3.95 3.55 12.40
C LEU A 244 -2.84 4.51 11.94
N HIS A 245 -2.78 4.86 10.66
CA HIS A 245 -1.82 5.81 10.10
C HIS A 245 -2.12 7.27 10.47
N VAL A 246 -3.31 7.59 10.95
CA VAL A 246 -3.57 8.88 11.62
C VAL A 246 -3.10 8.81 13.08
N ILE A 247 -3.53 7.80 13.83
CA ILE A 247 -3.34 7.75 15.28
C ILE A 247 -1.87 7.50 15.66
N VAL A 248 -1.23 6.51 15.06
CA VAL A 248 0.12 6.06 15.48
C VAL A 248 1.19 7.14 15.24
N PRO A 249 1.26 7.83 14.08
CA PRO A 249 2.23 8.90 13.88
C PRO A 249 2.04 10.07 14.85
N ILE A 250 0.79 10.47 15.12
CA ILE A 250 0.47 11.51 16.11
C ILE A 250 0.94 11.08 17.50
N LEU A 251 0.62 9.84 17.94
CA LEU A 251 1.09 9.32 19.22
C LEU A 251 2.62 9.25 19.30
N CYS A 252 3.29 8.84 18.23
CA CYS A 252 4.76 8.83 18.17
C CYS A 252 5.34 10.24 18.33
N LEU A 253 4.73 11.24 17.69
CA LEU A 253 5.14 12.64 17.79
C LEU A 253 4.95 13.18 19.22
N LEU A 254 3.81 12.87 19.85
CA LEU A 254 3.50 13.24 21.24
C LEU A 254 4.49 12.61 22.22
N MET A 255 4.77 11.31 22.08
CA MET A 255 5.73 10.60 22.92
C MET A 255 7.14 11.14 22.74
N TYR A 256 7.52 11.49 21.51
CA TYR A 256 8.82 12.09 21.21
C TYR A 256 8.98 13.47 21.86
N ALA A 257 7.97 14.34 21.73
CA ALA A 257 7.95 15.66 22.37
C ALA A 257 8.08 15.55 23.89
N ARG A 258 7.29 14.66 24.52
CA ARG A 258 7.36 14.40 25.96
C ARG A 258 8.71 13.85 26.41
N GLY A 259 9.32 12.96 25.63
CA GLY A 259 10.65 12.42 25.92
C GLY A 259 11.78 13.44 25.83
N LYS A 260 11.57 14.54 25.10
CA LYS A 260 12.52 15.65 24.97
C LYS A 260 12.19 16.85 25.86
N ASP A 261 11.06 16.81 26.59
CA ASP A 261 10.51 17.93 27.36
C ASP A 261 10.28 19.20 26.50
N ILE A 262 9.87 18.99 25.25
CA ILE A 262 9.60 20.05 24.26
C ILE A 262 8.09 20.14 24.03
N ARG A 263 7.56 21.36 23.82
CA ARG A 263 6.14 21.53 23.49
C ARG A 263 5.87 21.15 22.02
N LEU A 264 4.69 20.61 21.72
CA LEU A 264 4.30 20.28 20.34
C LEU A 264 4.41 21.47 19.37
N ASN A 265 4.09 22.67 19.83
CA ASN A 265 4.16 23.89 19.02
C ASN A 265 5.60 24.29 18.67
N GLU A 266 6.59 23.76 19.39
CA GLU A 266 8.01 23.95 19.09
C GLU A 266 8.53 22.86 18.13
N LEU A 267 7.84 21.72 18.07
CA LEU A 267 8.18 20.60 17.19
C LEU A 267 7.52 20.72 15.82
N CYS A 268 6.27 21.19 15.76
CA CYS A 268 5.51 21.36 14.53
C CYS A 268 5.55 22.81 14.07
N TYR A 269 6.05 23.05 12.87
CA TYR A 269 6.01 24.39 12.28
C TYR A 269 4.57 24.75 11.87
N LYS A 270 4.20 26.03 11.97
CA LYS A 270 2.85 26.48 11.61
C LYS A 270 2.54 26.21 10.14
N GLU A 271 3.56 26.35 9.30
CA GLU A 271 3.53 26.10 7.86
C GLU A 271 3.19 24.63 7.56
N GLU A 272 3.70 23.68 8.34
CA GLU A 272 3.40 22.25 8.18
C GLU A 272 1.92 21.95 8.50
N ILE A 273 1.39 22.55 9.57
CA ILE A 273 -0.01 22.39 9.96
C ILE A 273 -0.94 23.05 8.94
N MET A 274 -0.59 24.25 8.46
CA MET A 274 -1.35 24.95 7.42
C MET A 274 -1.34 24.14 6.11
N LEU A 275 -0.17 23.65 5.68
CA LEU A 275 -0.05 22.84 4.47
C LEU A 275 -0.84 21.54 4.59
N SER A 276 -0.82 20.89 5.76
CA SER A 276 -1.66 19.73 6.05
C SER A 276 -3.15 20.06 5.89
N GLY A 277 -3.61 21.17 6.48
CA GLY A 277 -5.01 21.60 6.36
C GLY A 277 -5.43 21.87 4.92
N VAL A 278 -4.57 22.56 4.15
CA VAL A 278 -4.79 22.84 2.72
C VAL A 278 -4.82 21.53 1.92
N PHE A 279 -3.85 20.65 2.14
CA PHE A 279 -3.76 19.35 1.46
C PHE A 279 -5.01 18.50 1.71
N VAL A 280 -5.40 18.31 2.97
CA VAL A 280 -6.58 17.52 3.33
C VAL A 280 -7.83 18.11 2.68
N THR A 281 -8.01 19.43 2.73
CA THR A 281 -9.19 20.09 2.16
C THR A 281 -9.25 19.94 0.64
N LEU A 282 -8.17 20.30 -0.06
CA LEU A 282 -8.13 20.26 -1.52
C LEU A 282 -8.24 18.83 -2.06
N CYS A 283 -7.48 17.89 -1.49
CA CYS A 283 -7.52 16.49 -1.93
C CYS A 283 -8.84 15.81 -1.60
N THR A 284 -9.51 16.17 -0.49
CA THR A 284 -10.87 15.67 -0.20
C THR A 284 -11.88 16.19 -1.22
N LEU A 285 -11.81 17.47 -1.57
CA LEU A 285 -12.67 18.05 -2.60
C LEU A 285 -12.42 17.41 -3.97
N LEU A 286 -11.15 17.23 -4.35
CA LEU A 286 -10.79 16.56 -5.59
C LEU A 286 -11.27 15.10 -5.60
N GLY A 287 -11.05 14.36 -4.52
CA GLY A 287 -11.50 12.97 -4.39
C GLY A 287 -13.01 12.84 -4.59
N ARG A 288 -13.80 13.76 -4.02
CA ARG A 288 -15.26 13.78 -4.20
C ARG A 288 -15.72 14.12 -5.62
N LEU A 289 -14.94 14.91 -6.36
CA LEU A 289 -15.31 15.38 -7.71
C LEU A 289 -14.91 14.40 -8.82
N MET A 290 -14.07 13.40 -8.51
CA MET A 290 -13.54 12.42 -9.46
C MET A 290 -14.41 11.18 -9.59
#